data_AF-A0A928HGD5-F1
#
_entry.id   AF-A0A928HGD5-F1
#
_cell.length_a   1.000
_cell.length_b   1.000
_cell.length_c   1.000
_cell.angle_alpha   90.00
_cell.angle_beta   90.00
_cell.angle_gamma   90.00
#
_symmetry.space_group_name_H-M   'P 1'
#
loop_
_entity.id
_entity.type
_entity.pdbx_description
1 polymer ?
#
loop_
_entity_poly.entity_id
_entity_poly.type
_entity_poly.pdbx_seq_one_letter_code
_entity_poly.pdbx_strand_id
1 'polypeptide(L)'
;MKDTFTQALRLGIIMLILAFVLGWVDAFVFAPRRLPACVQEKLPAGRICLETLATRHQNKVVWVDARSQADFELNHLMLPDNRMFPIRKGADMQRQVDAAIGRLLEAGELGEAVVVFCTNECTASEEIAAELRGLGMIDAPIYVLEGGWEVLKANGMGVD
;
A
#
# COMPACT_ATOMS: atom_id res chain seq x y z
N MET A 1 53.23 -11.54 11.70
CA MET A 1 52.40 -11.18 10.53
C MET A 1 51.27 -12.17 10.27
N LYS A 2 51.50 -13.50 10.28
CA LYS A 2 50.44 -14.50 10.13
C LYS A 2 49.35 -14.39 11.21
N ASP A 3 49.72 -14.25 12.48
CA ASP A 3 48.74 -14.19 13.59
C ASP A 3 47.86 -12.93 13.55
N THR A 4 48.44 -11.80 13.15
CA THR A 4 47.73 -10.52 12.97
C THR A 4 46.71 -10.62 11.83
N PHE A 5 47.06 -11.31 10.74
CA PHE A 5 46.18 -11.56 9.61
C PHE A 5 45.05 -12.54 9.98
N THR A 6 45.34 -13.62 10.71
CA THR A 6 44.32 -14.57 11.18
C THR A 6 43.37 -13.93 12.19
N GLN A 7 43.87 -13.02 13.02
CA GLN A 7 43.06 -12.26 13.97
C GLN A 7 42.15 -11.25 13.27
N ALA A 8 42.65 -10.54 12.25
CA ALA A 8 41.84 -9.64 11.43
C ALA A 8 40.75 -10.41 10.66
N LEU A 9 41.08 -11.58 10.10
CA LEU A 9 40.12 -12.43 9.40
C LEU A 9 39.01 -12.95 10.33
N ARG A 10 39.37 -13.38 11.55
CA ARG A 10 38.37 -13.78 12.56
C ARG A 10 37.43 -12.64 12.94
N LEU A 11 37.97 -11.45 13.19
CA LEU A 11 37.18 -10.26 13.51
C LEU A 11 36.24 -9.89 12.36
N GLY A 12 36.73 -9.93 11.11
CA GLY A 12 35.91 -9.66 9.93
C GLY A 12 34.74 -10.64 9.77
N ILE A 13 35.00 -11.94 9.96
CA ILE A 13 33.95 -12.96 9.91
C ILE A 13 32.92 -12.76 11.03
N ILE A 14 33.37 -12.45 12.25
CA ILE A 14 32.47 -12.19 13.38
C ILE A 14 31.58 -10.98 13.10
N MET A 15 32.14 -9.88 12.54
CA MET A 15 31.35 -8.71 12.15
C MET A 15 30.33 -9.03 11.06
N LEU A 16 30.69 -9.83 10.06
CA LEU A 16 29.77 -10.26 9.00
C LEU A 16 28.62 -11.11 9.55
N ILE A 17 28.92 -12.06 10.43
CA ILE A 17 27.90 -12.89 11.08
C ILE A 17 26.98 -12.00 11.94
N LEU A 18 27.55 -11.07 12.70
CA LEU A 18 26.77 -10.17 13.54
C LEU A 18 25.84 -9.27 12.70
N ALA A 19 26.34 -8.71 11.60
CA ALA A 19 25.55 -7.91 10.68
C ALA A 19 24.39 -8.72 10.06
N PHE A 20 24.67 -9.96 9.66
CA PHE A 20 23.64 -10.86 9.12
C PHE A 20 22.57 -11.19 10.16
N VAL A 21 22.97 -11.53 11.40
CA VAL A 21 22.02 -11.83 12.48
C VAL A 21 21.17 -10.61 12.82
N LEU A 22 21.76 -9.42 12.92
CA LEU A 22 21.01 -8.19 13.17
C LEU A 22 20.02 -7.87 12.04
N GLY A 23 20.43 -8.02 10.78
CA GLY A 23 19.54 -7.84 9.63
C GLY A 23 18.39 -8.85 9.62
N TRP A 24 18.68 -10.12 9.96
CA TRP A 24 17.65 -11.15 10.05
C TRP A 24 16.65 -10.89 11.19
N VAL A 25 17.13 -10.50 12.38
CA VAL A 25 16.26 -10.14 13.51
C VAL A 25 15.41 -8.90 13.17
N ASP A 26 15.99 -7.90 12.52
CA ASP A 26 15.24 -6.72 12.09
C ASP A 26 14.13 -7.07 11.10
N ALA A 27 14.45 -7.86 10.07
CA ALA A 27 13.48 -8.27 9.05
C ALA A 27 12.34 -9.14 9.60
N PHE A 28 12.61 -10.06 10.53
CA PHE A 28 11.61 -11.03 10.97
C PHE A 28 10.94 -10.71 12.30
N VAL A 29 11.58 -9.93 13.19
CA VAL A 29 11.06 -9.65 14.54
C VAL A 29 10.53 -8.23 14.67
N PHE A 30 11.23 -7.26 14.09
CA PHE A 30 10.91 -5.85 14.24
C PHE A 30 10.06 -5.30 13.10
N ALA A 31 10.44 -5.54 11.84
CA ALA A 31 9.70 -5.06 10.66
C ALA A 31 8.19 -5.37 10.69
N PRO A 32 7.72 -6.60 11.00
CA PRO A 32 6.29 -6.90 11.10
C PRO A 32 5.57 -6.23 12.28
N ARG A 33 6.28 -5.58 13.21
CA ARG A 33 5.70 -4.88 14.37
C ARG A 33 5.85 -3.35 14.31
N ARG A 34 6.41 -2.79 13.23
CA ARG A 34 6.66 -1.33 13.12
C ARG A 34 5.37 -0.52 12.95
N LEU A 35 4.30 -1.14 12.48
CA LEU A 35 2.98 -0.50 12.36
C LEU A 35 2.09 -1.02 13.49
N PRO A 36 1.42 -0.13 14.26
CA PRO A 36 0.42 -0.58 15.21
C PRO A 36 -0.65 -1.38 14.46
N ALA A 37 -1.08 -2.50 15.04
CA ALA A 37 -2.11 -3.34 14.43
C ALA A 37 -3.35 -2.48 14.13
N CYS A 38 -3.76 -2.47 12.86
CA CYS A 38 -4.92 -1.70 12.42
C CYS A 38 -6.19 -2.33 13.01
N VAL A 39 -6.89 -1.59 13.87
CA VAL A 39 -8.12 -2.06 14.52
C VAL A 39 -9.32 -1.40 13.85
N GLN A 40 -10.09 -2.18 13.08
CA GLN A 40 -11.20 -1.69 12.27
C GLN A 40 -12.27 -0.97 13.10
N GLU A 41 -12.52 -1.38 14.35
CA GLU A 41 -13.55 -0.79 15.22
C GLU A 41 -13.19 0.62 15.71
N LYS A 42 -11.92 1.02 15.63
CA LYS A 42 -11.45 2.35 16.06
C LYS A 42 -11.38 3.35 14.91
N LEU A 43 -11.63 2.91 13.68
CA LEU A 43 -11.47 3.73 12.49
C LEU A 43 -12.75 4.54 12.19
N PRO A 44 -12.59 5.76 11.63
CA PRO A 44 -13.72 6.51 11.14
C PRO A 44 -14.41 5.78 9.98
N ALA A 45 -15.71 6.04 9.80
CA ALA A 45 -16.49 5.45 8.73
C ALA A 45 -15.86 5.73 7.36
N GLY A 46 -15.79 4.70 6.51
CA GLY A 46 -15.20 4.81 5.17
C GLY A 46 -13.68 4.55 5.10
N ARG A 47 -13.01 4.26 6.23
CA ARG A 47 -11.65 3.70 6.24
C ARG A 47 -11.64 2.20 6.46
N ILE A 48 -10.65 1.51 5.89
CA ILE A 48 -10.52 0.04 6.01
C ILE A 48 -9.07 -0.38 6.27
N CYS A 49 -8.91 -1.37 7.14
CA CYS A 49 -7.64 -2.07 7.33
C CYS A 49 -7.38 -3.08 6.20
N LEU A 50 -6.12 -3.26 5.80
CA LEU A 50 -5.74 -4.24 4.78
C LEU A 50 -6.18 -5.67 5.12
N GLU A 51 -6.05 -6.09 6.39
CA GLU A 51 -6.47 -7.43 6.84
C GLU A 51 -7.98 -7.64 6.76
N THR A 52 -8.75 -6.59 7.06
CA THR A 52 -10.21 -6.61 6.95
C THR A 52 -10.64 -6.67 5.50
N LEU A 53 -9.93 -5.98 4.61
CA LEU A 53 -10.16 -6.04 3.17
C LEU A 53 -9.97 -7.46 2.63
N ALA A 54 -8.88 -8.14 3.03
CA ALA A 54 -8.62 -9.52 2.64
C ALA A 54 -9.71 -10.48 3.13
N THR A 55 -10.18 -10.31 4.36
CA THR A 55 -11.18 -11.20 4.98
C THR A 55 -12.59 -10.93 4.44
N ARG A 56 -13.00 -9.66 4.31
CA ARG A 56 -14.35 -9.26 3.93
C ARG A 56 -14.59 -9.33 2.43
N HIS A 57 -13.60 -8.93 1.64
CA HIS A 57 -13.74 -8.81 0.18
C HIS A 57 -12.93 -9.85 -0.59
N GLN A 58 -12.28 -10.82 0.08
CA GLN A 58 -11.53 -11.92 -0.55
C GLN A 58 -10.49 -11.42 -1.58
N ASN A 59 -9.85 -10.27 -1.32
CA ASN A 59 -8.91 -9.61 -2.25
C ASN A 59 -9.50 -9.23 -3.64
N LYS A 60 -10.83 -9.16 -3.75
CA LYS A 60 -11.52 -8.60 -4.91
C LYS A 60 -11.59 -7.08 -4.77
N VAL A 61 -10.56 -6.41 -5.26
CA VAL A 61 -10.34 -4.98 -5.03
C VAL A 61 -9.86 -4.28 -6.28
N VAL A 62 -10.45 -3.11 -6.55
CA VAL A 62 -9.92 -2.12 -7.48
C VAL A 62 -9.20 -1.05 -6.69
N TRP A 63 -7.94 -0.81 -7.03
CA TRP A 63 -7.04 0.09 -6.32
C TRP A 63 -6.97 1.44 -7.02
N VAL A 64 -7.03 2.50 -6.22
CA VAL A 64 -6.84 3.88 -6.69
C VAL A 64 -5.66 4.48 -5.95
N ASP A 65 -4.61 4.83 -6.70
CA ASP A 65 -3.41 5.46 -6.15
C ASP A 65 -3.53 6.98 -6.22
N ALA A 66 -3.68 7.59 -5.03
CA ALA A 66 -3.80 9.03 -4.83
C ALA A 66 -2.47 9.78 -4.68
N ARG A 67 -1.33 9.08 -4.75
CA ARG A 67 0.00 9.69 -4.57
C ARG A 67 0.41 10.54 -5.77
N SER A 68 1.50 11.28 -5.60
CA SER A 68 2.10 12.09 -6.67
C SER A 68 2.56 11.22 -7.85
N GLN A 69 2.69 11.84 -9.02
CA GLN A 69 3.20 11.15 -10.21
C GLN A 69 4.63 10.60 -9.98
N ALA A 70 5.48 11.36 -9.30
CA ALA A 70 6.84 10.94 -9.00
C ALA A 70 6.86 9.68 -8.11
N ASP A 71 6.03 9.63 -7.07
CA ASP A 71 5.98 8.46 -6.18
C ASP A 71 5.44 7.20 -6.88
N PHE A 72 4.53 7.39 -7.83
CA PHE A 72 3.96 6.33 -8.65
C PHE A 72 4.97 5.74 -9.64
N GLU A 73 5.70 6.61 -10.33
CA GLU A 73 6.75 6.22 -11.28
C GLU A 73 7.92 5.52 -10.61
N LEU A 74 8.26 5.94 -9.38
CA LEU A 74 9.24 5.26 -8.57
C LEU A 74 8.78 3.84 -8.26
N ASN A 75 7.68 3.69 -7.52
CA ASN A 75 7.14 2.39 -7.13
C ASN A 75 5.61 2.43 -7.06
N HIS A 76 4.96 1.44 -7.66
CA HIS A 76 3.50 1.30 -7.65
C HIS A 76 3.08 -0.15 -7.43
N LEU A 77 1.78 -0.35 -7.13
CA LEU A 77 1.19 -1.69 -7.03
C LEU A 77 1.29 -2.41 -8.39
N MET A 78 1.93 -3.57 -8.42
CA MET A 78 1.86 -4.46 -9.58
C MET A 78 0.76 -5.48 -9.35
N LEU A 79 -0.33 -5.36 -10.10
CA LEU A 79 -1.42 -6.32 -10.07
C LEU A 79 -1.52 -7.01 -11.44
N PRO A 80 -1.67 -8.35 -11.48
CA PRO A 80 -1.69 -9.12 -12.72
C PRO A 80 -2.90 -8.82 -13.63
N ASP A 81 -3.89 -8.06 -13.16
CA ASP A 81 -5.18 -7.85 -13.80
C ASP A 81 -5.53 -6.36 -14.02
N ASN A 82 -4.53 -5.47 -14.00
CA ASN A 82 -4.69 -4.05 -14.32
C ASN A 82 -5.81 -3.34 -13.52
N ARG A 83 -6.07 -3.79 -12.28
CA ARG A 83 -7.07 -3.21 -11.37
C ARG A 83 -6.55 -2.03 -10.56
N MET A 84 -5.56 -1.31 -11.08
CA MET A 84 -4.95 -0.19 -10.39
C MET A 84 -4.96 1.06 -11.26
N PHE A 85 -5.47 2.16 -10.71
CA PHE A 85 -5.66 3.41 -11.42
C PHE A 85 -5.00 4.57 -10.67
N PRO A 86 -4.09 5.33 -11.31
CA PRO A 86 -3.58 6.56 -10.75
C PRO A 86 -4.63 7.67 -10.87
N ILE A 87 -5.10 8.21 -9.74
CA ILE A 87 -5.98 9.39 -9.71
C ILE A 87 -5.35 10.41 -8.76
N ARG A 88 -4.93 11.56 -9.28
CA ARG A 88 -4.33 12.65 -8.50
C ARG A 88 -5.27 13.84 -8.41
N LYS A 89 -5.16 14.57 -7.31
CA LYS A 89 -5.75 15.90 -7.17
C LYS A 89 -5.06 16.87 -8.13
N GLY A 90 -5.83 17.66 -8.88
CA GLY A 90 -5.32 18.72 -9.75
C GLY A 90 -6.09 18.85 -11.07
N ALA A 91 -5.50 19.56 -12.02
CA ALA A 91 -6.14 19.88 -13.31
C ALA A 91 -6.49 18.63 -14.15
N ASP A 92 -5.75 17.53 -13.99
CA ASP A 92 -5.95 16.30 -14.75
C ASP A 92 -6.86 15.28 -14.05
N MET A 93 -7.37 15.60 -12.87
CA MET A 93 -8.18 14.67 -12.07
C MET A 93 -9.37 14.14 -12.85
N GLN A 94 -10.14 15.02 -13.50
CA GLN A 94 -11.31 14.62 -14.28
C GLN A 94 -10.96 13.61 -15.37
N ARG A 95 -9.87 13.85 -16.13
CA ARG A 95 -9.43 12.95 -17.19
C ARG A 95 -9.04 11.57 -16.63
N GLN A 96 -8.42 11.54 -15.45
CA GLN A 96 -8.01 10.31 -14.79
C GLN A 96 -9.21 9.53 -14.24
N VAL A 97 -10.19 10.24 -13.68
CA VAL A 97 -11.47 9.65 -13.24
C VAL A 97 -12.23 9.09 -14.45
N ASP A 98 -12.33 9.83 -15.55
CA ASP A 98 -13.00 9.38 -16.78
C ASP A 98 -12.33 8.13 -17.38
N ALA A 99 -11.00 8.00 -17.25
CA ALA A 99 -10.28 6.80 -17.69
C ALA A 99 -10.55 5.58 -16.77
N ALA A 100 -10.78 5.81 -15.48
CA ALA A 100 -11.04 4.76 -14.50
C ALA A 100 -12.53 4.38 -14.38
N ILE A 101 -13.45 5.30 -14.75
CA ILE A 101 -14.87 5.20 -14.39
C ILE A 101 -15.52 3.91 -14.90
N GLY A 102 -15.23 3.47 -16.12
CA GLY A 102 -15.78 2.23 -16.67
C GLY A 102 -15.49 1.02 -15.77
N ARG A 103 -14.24 0.93 -15.28
CA ARG A 103 -13.83 -0.17 -14.40
C ARG A 103 -14.37 -0.03 -12.97
N LEU A 104 -14.49 1.20 -12.49
CA LEU A 104 -15.08 1.50 -11.18
C LEU A 104 -16.57 1.16 -11.13
N LEU A 105 -17.30 1.37 -12.22
CA LEU A 105 -18.70 0.95 -12.35
C LEU A 105 -18.83 -0.58 -12.35
N GLU A 106 -18.01 -1.28 -13.15
CA GLU A 106 -17.97 -2.75 -13.15
C GLU A 106 -17.62 -3.36 -11.79
N ALA A 107 -16.87 -2.65 -10.94
CA ALA A 107 -16.49 -3.14 -9.62
C ALA A 107 -17.72 -3.51 -8.77
N GLY A 108 -18.82 -2.76 -8.90
CA GLY A 108 -20.06 -3.04 -8.18
C GLY A 108 -20.70 -4.35 -8.65
N GLU A 109 -20.75 -4.56 -9.96
CA GLU A 109 -21.31 -5.78 -10.57
C GLU A 109 -20.49 -7.03 -10.25
N LEU A 110 -19.16 -6.88 -10.14
CA LEU A 110 -18.24 -7.96 -9.82
C LEU A 110 -18.13 -8.25 -8.31
N GLY A 111 -18.82 -7.48 -7.47
CA GLY A 111 -18.75 -7.59 -6.02
C GLY A 111 -17.39 -7.20 -5.43
N GLU A 112 -16.65 -6.34 -6.13
CA GLU A 112 -15.36 -5.81 -5.70
C GLU A 112 -15.52 -4.57 -4.83
N ALA A 113 -14.52 -4.28 -4.00
CA ALA A 113 -14.40 -3.01 -3.32
C ALA A 113 -13.47 -2.06 -4.08
N VAL A 114 -13.76 -0.76 -4.05
CA VAL A 114 -12.82 0.27 -4.51
C VAL A 114 -12.04 0.78 -3.30
N VAL A 115 -10.72 0.71 -3.35
CA VAL A 115 -9.85 1.15 -2.27
C VAL A 115 -8.91 2.23 -2.76
N VAL A 116 -9.06 3.42 -2.17
CA VAL A 116 -8.21 4.57 -2.42
C VAL A 116 -7.11 4.61 -1.37
N PHE A 117 -5.86 4.75 -1.77
CA PHE A 117 -4.75 4.91 -0.84
C PHE A 117 -3.86 6.07 -1.26
N CYS A 118 -3.22 6.70 -0.28
CA CYS A 118 -2.14 7.65 -0.47
C CYS A 118 -0.98 7.23 0.44
N THR A 119 0.00 8.11 0.67
CA THR A 119 0.94 7.95 1.78
C THR A 119 0.24 8.18 3.13
N ASN A 120 0.78 7.65 4.22
CA ASN A 120 0.15 7.68 5.55
C ASN A 120 -0.22 9.09 6.06
N GLU A 121 0.43 10.15 5.57
CA GLU A 121 0.19 11.55 5.98
C GLU A 121 -0.64 12.37 4.98
N CYS A 122 -1.23 11.73 3.98
CA CYS A 122 -1.87 12.40 2.85
C CYS A 122 -3.40 12.37 2.93
N THR A 123 -4.03 13.53 2.76
CA THR A 123 -5.51 13.69 2.74
C THR A 123 -6.12 13.48 1.35
N ALA A 124 -5.32 13.39 0.29
CA ALA A 124 -5.83 13.26 -1.08
C ALA A 124 -6.67 12.00 -1.28
N SER A 125 -6.36 10.91 -0.56
CA SER A 125 -7.15 9.68 -0.61
C SER A 125 -8.57 9.87 -0.10
N GLU A 126 -8.77 10.67 0.93
CA GLU A 126 -10.09 10.96 1.50
C GLU A 126 -10.91 11.86 0.57
N GLU A 127 -10.27 12.88 0.00
CA GLU A 127 -10.93 13.79 -0.94
C GLU A 127 -11.34 13.07 -2.22
N ILE A 128 -10.45 12.27 -2.82
CA ILE A 128 -10.76 11.46 -4.01
C ILE A 128 -11.86 10.45 -3.70
N ALA A 129 -11.80 9.78 -2.55
CA ALA A 129 -12.86 8.86 -2.15
C ALA A 129 -14.20 9.58 -1.94
N ALA A 130 -14.21 10.80 -1.39
CA ALA A 130 -15.41 11.60 -1.25
C ALA A 130 -15.98 12.02 -2.61
N GLU A 131 -15.12 12.41 -3.55
CA GLU A 131 -15.52 12.77 -4.91
C GLU A 131 -16.11 11.58 -5.66
N LEU A 132 -15.44 10.42 -5.63
CA LEU A 132 -15.94 9.18 -6.24
C LEU A 132 -17.30 8.75 -5.65
N ARG A 133 -17.48 8.87 -4.33
CA ARG A 133 -18.79 8.62 -3.68
C ARG A 133 -19.84 9.65 -4.12
N GLY A 134 -19.43 10.91 -4.31
CA GLY A 134 -20.29 12.01 -4.74
C GLY A 134 -20.85 11.83 -6.16
N LEU A 135 -20.20 11.04 -7.02
CA LEU A 135 -20.71 10.71 -8.35
C LEU A 135 -22.02 9.92 -8.30
N GLY A 136 -22.27 9.15 -7.24
CA GLY A 136 -23.51 8.40 -7.04
C GLY A 136 -23.79 7.28 -8.04
N MET A 137 -22.84 6.97 -8.93
CA MET A 137 -22.97 5.93 -9.96
C MET A 137 -22.20 4.65 -9.64
N ILE A 138 -21.25 4.71 -8.70
CA ILE A 138 -20.39 3.58 -8.33
C ILE A 138 -21.09 2.81 -7.22
N ASP A 139 -21.65 1.63 -7.55
CA ASP A 139 -22.33 0.75 -6.60
C ASP A 139 -21.35 -0.01 -5.69
N ALA A 140 -20.08 -0.11 -6.09
CA ALA A 140 -19.04 -0.72 -5.27
C ALA A 140 -18.80 0.06 -3.97
N PRO A 141 -18.55 -0.62 -2.84
CA PRO A 141 -18.15 0.06 -1.62
C PRO A 141 -16.77 0.72 -1.79
N ILE A 142 -16.71 2.03 -1.55
CA ILE A 142 -15.50 2.83 -1.66
C ILE A 142 -14.90 3.04 -0.27
N TYR A 143 -13.65 2.64 -0.08
CA TYR A 143 -12.90 2.79 1.17
C TYR A 143 -11.59 3.55 0.98
N VAL A 144 -11.11 4.14 2.05
CA VAL A 144 -9.74 4.68 2.17
C VAL A 144 -8.89 3.68 2.95
N LEU A 145 -7.72 3.32 2.43
CA LEU A 145 -6.80 2.42 3.10
C LEU A 145 -6.14 3.10 4.30
N GLU A 146 -6.33 2.56 5.49
CA GLU A 146 -5.61 3.01 6.68
C GLU A 146 -4.12 2.62 6.60
N GLY A 147 -3.23 3.57 6.90
CA GLY A 147 -1.79 3.38 6.83
C GLY A 147 -1.19 3.43 5.42
N GLY A 148 -2.02 3.60 4.40
CA GLY A 148 -1.58 3.99 3.05
C GLY A 148 -0.60 3.04 2.36
N TRP A 149 0.28 3.62 1.55
CA TRP A 149 1.31 2.92 0.77
C TRP A 149 2.29 2.13 1.65
N GLU A 150 2.57 2.60 2.86
CA GLU A 150 3.49 1.98 3.80
C GLU A 150 3.01 0.58 4.22
N VAL A 151 1.70 0.42 4.44
CA VAL A 151 1.08 -0.88 4.74
C VAL A 151 1.18 -1.82 3.54
N LEU A 152 0.99 -1.32 2.32
CA LEU A 152 1.09 -2.13 1.10
C LEU A 152 2.52 -2.63 0.88
N LYS A 153 3.53 -1.78 1.07
CA LYS A 153 4.94 -2.17 1.02
C LYS A 153 5.29 -3.21 2.09
N ALA A 154 4.83 -2.99 3.32
CA ALA A 154 5.08 -3.94 4.41
C ALA A 154 4.50 -5.34 4.15
N ASN A 155 3.48 -5.44 3.30
CA ASN A 155 2.85 -6.70 2.90
C ASN A 155 3.36 -7.23 1.54
N GLY A 156 4.45 -6.67 1.00
CA GLY A 156 5.09 -7.15 -0.24
C GLY A 156 4.28 -6.88 -1.50
N MET A 157 3.37 -5.91 -1.49
CA MET A 157 2.53 -5.56 -2.65
C MET A 157 3.15 -4.48 -3.55
N GLY A 158 4.24 -3.84 -3.12
CA GLY A 158 4.98 -2.86 -3.91
C GLY A 158 6.13 -3.48 -4.71
N VAL A 159 6.53 -2.80 -5.78
CA VAL A 159 7.82 -3.03 -6.46
C VAL A 159 8.92 -2.34 -5.65
N ASP A 160 10.07 -3.01 -5.52
CA ASP A 160 11.32 -2.44 -4.98
C ASP A 160 12.21 -1.89 -6.11
#